data_AF-A0A8H0D1C9-F1
#
_entry.id   AF-A0A8H0D1C9-F1
#
_cell.length_a   1.000
_cell.length_b   1.000
_cell.length_c   1.000
_cell.angle_alpha   90.00
_cell.angle_beta   90.00
_cell.angle_gamma   90.00
#
_symmetry.space_group_name_H-M   'P 1'
#
loop_
_entity.id
_entity.type
_entity.pdbx_description
1 polymer ?
#
loop_
_entity_poly.entity_id
_entity_poly.type
_entity_poly.pdbx_seq_one_letter_code
_entity_poly.pdbx_strand_id
1 'polypeptide(L)'
;MQHQKSEKKKVVVTLCRVFPVTHSLAGKPTEFEGKLKEHKKIHTIRYNKNGVWDKRYKDIASGKKYLSVREWTGRPYNSEQREFAQYDKIGLQHITMTYGVDDAVPQIWIDGKQIPIEIVAKNDGLTVEQFVEWFFGESKSNVFEGVVLHFTSFRY
;
A
#
# COMPACT_ATOMS: atom_id res chain seq x y z
N MET A 1 36.17 -17.73 13.15
CA MET A 1 35.71 -16.73 12.17
C MET A 1 34.34 -16.24 12.60
N GLN A 2 34.26 -15.07 13.25
CA GLN A 2 32.99 -14.46 13.59
C GLN A 2 32.34 -13.99 12.27
N HIS A 3 31.27 -14.66 11.85
CA HIS A 3 30.43 -14.13 10.79
C HIS A 3 29.80 -12.86 11.34
N GLN A 4 30.30 -11.71 10.89
CA GLN A 4 29.64 -10.42 11.05
C GLN A 4 28.24 -10.60 10.43
N LYS A 5 27.19 -10.71 11.26
CA LYS A 5 25.81 -10.68 10.80
C LYS A 5 25.63 -9.32 10.12
N SER A 6 25.77 -9.26 8.80
CA SER A 6 25.53 -8.03 8.05
C SER A 6 24.10 -7.59 8.35
N GLU A 7 23.92 -6.35 8.79
CA GLU A 7 22.58 -5.80 9.02
C GLU A 7 21.75 -5.97 7.75
N LYS A 8 20.59 -6.62 7.89
CA LYS A 8 19.66 -6.90 6.79
C LYS A 8 19.25 -5.56 6.17
N LYS A 9 19.36 -5.42 4.85
CA LYS A 9 19.01 -4.15 4.18
C LYS A 9 17.50 -3.94 4.22
N LYS A 10 17.05 -2.69 4.39
CA LYS A 10 15.62 -2.35 4.43
C LYS A 10 15.07 -1.93 3.06
N VAL A 11 13.81 -2.26 2.81
CA VAL A 11 12.96 -1.64 1.79
C VAL A 11 11.93 -0.80 2.52
N VAL A 12 11.84 0.49 2.23
CA VAL A 12 10.88 1.38 2.90
C VAL A 12 9.56 1.42 2.13
N VAL A 13 8.46 1.32 2.86
CA VAL A 13 7.12 1.74 2.41
C VAL A 13 6.56 2.74 3.41
N THR A 14 6.00 3.84 2.92
CA THR A 14 5.44 4.89 3.78
C THR A 14 3.92 4.90 3.69
N LEU A 15 3.24 4.79 4.83
CA LEU A 15 1.81 5.02 4.96
C LEU A 15 1.57 6.49 5.30
N CYS A 16 0.54 7.09 4.72
CA CYS A 16 0.19 8.48 5.00
C CYS A 16 -0.46 8.60 6.38
N ARG A 17 0.03 9.49 7.25
CA ARG A 17 -0.57 9.78 8.56
C ARG A 17 -1.89 10.55 8.43
N VAL A 18 -2.00 11.37 7.39
CA VAL A 18 -3.18 12.17 7.05
C VAL A 18 -3.57 11.99 5.59
N PHE A 19 -4.84 12.24 5.25
CA PHE A 19 -5.30 12.25 3.86
C PHE A 19 -4.57 13.33 3.05
N PRO A 20 -4.22 13.07 1.77
CA PRO A 20 -3.51 14.02 0.92
C PRO A 20 -4.34 15.26 0.62
N VAL A 21 -3.67 16.34 0.17
CA VAL A 21 -4.31 17.64 -0.13
C VAL A 21 -5.36 17.57 -1.25
N THR A 22 -5.27 16.54 -2.08
CA THR A 22 -6.14 16.28 -3.23
C THR A 22 -7.40 15.48 -2.85
N HIS A 23 -7.60 15.20 -1.56
CA HIS A 23 -8.73 14.44 -1.06
C HIS A 23 -9.63 15.33 -0.19
N SER A 24 -10.94 15.12 -0.22
CA SER A 24 -11.97 15.81 0.56
C SER A 24 -11.76 15.78 2.08
N LEU A 25 -10.98 14.81 2.57
CA LEU A 25 -10.59 14.66 3.97
C LEU A 25 -9.19 15.19 4.25
N ALA A 26 -8.61 15.99 3.36
CA ALA A 26 -7.26 16.55 3.46
C ALA A 26 -6.91 17.00 4.89
N GLY A 27 -5.76 16.54 5.39
CA GLY A 27 -5.28 16.86 6.73
C GLY A 27 -5.93 16.10 7.88
N LYS A 28 -7.05 15.39 7.67
CA LYS A 28 -7.62 14.49 8.67
C LYS A 28 -6.75 13.22 8.82
N PRO A 29 -6.69 12.61 10.02
CA PRO A 29 -5.90 11.41 10.24
C PRO A 29 -6.46 10.21 9.46
N THR A 30 -5.56 9.39 8.89
CA THR A 30 -5.93 8.11 8.24
C THR A 30 -6.04 6.95 9.25
N GLU A 31 -5.35 7.09 10.37
CA GLU A 31 -5.21 6.09 11.44
C GLU A 31 -4.56 4.78 10.96
N PHE A 32 -3.78 4.81 9.88
CA PHE A 32 -3.22 3.60 9.28
C PHE A 32 -2.32 2.78 10.21
N GLU A 33 -1.53 3.39 11.09
CA GLU A 33 -0.76 2.64 12.10
C GLU A 33 -1.68 1.84 13.03
N GLY A 34 -2.72 2.48 13.59
CA GLY A 34 -3.69 1.83 14.47
C GLY A 34 -4.44 0.73 13.74
N LYS A 35 -4.96 1.01 12.54
CA LYS A 35 -5.65 0.03 11.70
C LYS A 35 -4.77 -1.15 11.32
N LEU A 36 -3.47 -0.95 11.10
CA LEU A 36 -2.53 -2.04 10.82
C LEU A 36 -2.29 -2.90 12.06
N LYS A 37 -2.12 -2.29 13.24
CA LYS A 37 -1.98 -3.01 14.53
C LYS A 37 -3.24 -3.79 14.91
N GLU A 38 -4.41 -3.28 14.55
CA GLU A 38 -5.71 -3.94 14.75
C GLU A 38 -6.08 -4.92 13.64
N HIS A 39 -5.20 -5.17 12.67
CA HIS A 39 -5.45 -6.03 11.51
C HIS A 39 -6.65 -5.61 10.64
N LYS A 40 -7.05 -4.34 10.70
CA LYS A 40 -8.06 -3.74 9.82
C LYS A 40 -7.46 -3.26 8.48
N LYS A 41 -6.19 -2.87 8.48
CA LYS A 41 -5.40 -2.63 7.26
C LYS A 41 -4.38 -3.76 7.09
N ILE A 42 -4.64 -4.67 6.16
CA ILE A 42 -3.80 -5.87 5.95
C ILE A 42 -2.89 -5.76 4.73
N HIS A 43 -3.09 -4.73 3.90
CA HIS A 43 -2.21 -4.42 2.78
C HIS A 43 -2.16 -2.93 2.45
N THR A 44 -1.29 -2.57 1.51
CA THR A 44 -1.29 -1.27 0.85
C THR A 44 -1.15 -1.45 -0.66
N ILE A 45 -1.90 -0.69 -1.44
CA ILE A 45 -1.74 -0.65 -2.91
C ILE A 45 -0.67 0.37 -3.30
N ARG A 46 0.18 0.02 -4.27
CA ARG A 46 1.27 0.89 -4.75
C ARG A 46 1.43 0.80 -6.26
N TYR A 47 1.77 1.93 -6.89
CA TYR A 47 2.28 1.93 -8.25
C TYR A 47 3.50 1.02 -8.37
N ASN A 48 3.56 0.27 -9.47
CA ASN A 48 4.67 -0.64 -9.76
C ASN A 48 5.41 -0.26 -11.04
N LYS A 49 5.81 1.02 -11.13
CA LYS A 49 6.58 1.52 -12.28
C LYS A 49 7.84 0.68 -12.47
N ASN A 50 8.04 0.16 -13.68
CA ASN A 50 9.20 -0.65 -14.08
C ASN A 50 9.44 -1.91 -13.21
N GLY A 51 8.40 -2.49 -12.59
CA GLY A 51 8.52 -3.72 -11.79
C GLY A 51 9.37 -3.56 -10.52
N VAL A 52 9.47 -2.33 -9.98
CA VAL A 52 10.28 -2.04 -8.80
C VAL A 52 9.85 -2.86 -7.58
N TRP A 53 8.55 -3.10 -7.42
CA TRP A 53 8.04 -3.90 -6.31
C TRP A 53 8.26 -5.39 -6.50
N ASP A 54 8.27 -5.92 -7.72
CA ASP A 54 8.65 -7.32 -8.00
C ASP A 54 10.08 -7.60 -7.53
N LYS A 55 11.01 -6.69 -7.85
CA LYS A 55 12.41 -6.81 -7.42
C LYS A 55 12.53 -6.72 -5.90
N ARG A 56 11.84 -5.76 -5.27
CA ARG A 56 11.83 -5.60 -3.81
C ARG A 56 11.23 -6.82 -3.11
N TYR A 57 10.13 -7.35 -3.64
CA TYR A 57 9.50 -8.56 -3.14
C TYR A 57 10.46 -9.75 -3.19
N LYS A 58 11.13 -10.00 -4.33
CA LYS A 58 12.14 -11.08 -4.45
C LYS A 58 13.27 -10.95 -3.43
N ASP A 59 13.79 -9.73 -3.23
CA ASP A 59 14.81 -9.48 -2.21
C ASP A 59 14.31 -9.74 -0.77
N ILE A 60 13.03 -9.44 -0.47
CA ILE A 60 12.46 -9.69 0.85
C ILE A 60 12.16 -11.19 1.04
N ALA A 61 11.53 -11.82 0.05
CA ALA A 61 11.16 -13.24 0.08
C ALA A 61 12.40 -14.16 0.17
N SER A 62 13.53 -13.76 -0.44
CA SER A 62 14.81 -14.47 -0.31
C SER A 62 15.52 -14.25 1.03
N GLY A 63 14.98 -13.40 1.92
CA GLY A 63 15.61 -13.08 3.19
C GLY A 63 16.79 -12.10 3.10
N LYS A 64 17.05 -11.52 1.92
CA LYS A 64 18.11 -10.51 1.75
C LYS A 64 17.72 -9.15 2.34
N LYS A 65 16.42 -8.83 2.34
CA LYS A 65 15.86 -7.58 2.83
C LYS A 65 14.64 -7.80 3.73
N TYR A 66 14.26 -6.79 4.49
CA TYR A 66 12.98 -6.71 5.17
C TYR A 66 12.21 -5.47 4.72
N LEU A 67 10.88 -5.49 4.86
CA LEU A 67 10.04 -4.32 4.66
C LEU A 67 9.98 -3.50 5.95
N SER A 68 10.31 -2.22 5.83
CA SER A 68 10.21 -1.21 6.88
C SER A 68 9.00 -0.32 6.57
N VAL A 69 7.98 -0.40 7.41
CA VAL A 69 6.76 0.42 7.28
C VAL A 69 6.90 1.66 8.14
N ARG A 70 6.75 2.81 7.49
CA ARG A 70 7.01 4.13 8.07
C ARG A 70 5.86 5.09 7.84
N GLU A 71 5.89 6.19 8.55
CA GLU A 71 5.10 7.39 8.25
C GLU A 71 5.99 8.64 8.36
N TRP A 72 5.57 9.72 7.72
CA TRP A 72 6.18 11.03 7.91
C TRP A 72 5.65 11.65 9.21
N THR A 73 6.53 12.20 10.05
CA THR A 73 6.14 12.83 11.33
C THR A 73 5.39 14.15 11.12
N GLY A 74 5.60 14.81 9.96
CA GLY A 74 4.92 16.02 9.52
C GLY A 74 4.66 15.99 8.02
N ARG A 75 5.09 17.03 7.29
CA ARG A 75 4.85 17.14 5.85
C ARG A 75 5.58 16.03 5.07
N PRO A 76 4.90 15.32 4.15
CA PRO A 76 5.54 14.32 3.30
C PRO A 76 6.79 14.88 2.61
N TYR A 77 7.85 14.07 2.56
CA TYR A 77 9.16 14.40 1.97
C TYR A 77 9.99 15.48 2.67
N ASN A 78 9.39 16.24 3.59
CA ASN A 78 10.01 17.39 4.27
C ASN A 78 10.09 17.21 5.79
N SER A 79 9.82 16.02 6.30
CA SER A 79 9.88 15.71 7.74
C SER A 79 10.61 14.40 8.00
N GLU A 80 10.84 14.06 9.26
CA GLU A 80 11.45 12.78 9.60
C GLU A 80 10.49 11.62 9.32
N GLN A 81 11.06 10.44 9.06
CA GLN A 81 10.28 9.21 8.93
C GLN A 81 10.37 8.40 10.22
N ARG A 82 9.21 8.14 10.84
CA ARG A 82 9.10 7.22 11.98
C ARG A 82 8.73 5.84 11.47
N GLU A 83 9.54 4.84 11.81
CA GLU A 83 9.23 3.43 11.57
C GLU A 83 8.34 2.90 12.69
N PHE A 84 7.31 2.16 12.35
CA PHE A 84 6.37 1.60 13.33
C PHE A 84 6.03 0.12 13.09
N ALA A 85 6.45 -0.48 11.97
CA ALA A 85 6.37 -1.92 11.75
C ALA A 85 7.48 -2.43 10.81
N GLN A 86 7.87 -3.69 11.00
CA GLN A 86 8.83 -4.40 10.16
C GLN A 86 8.26 -5.75 9.74
N TYR A 87 8.54 -6.18 8.51
CA TYR A 87 8.12 -7.48 7.98
C TYR A 87 9.27 -8.19 7.26
N ASP A 88 9.64 -9.37 7.75
CA ASP A 88 10.60 -10.25 7.09
C ASP A 88 9.99 -11.02 5.91
N LYS A 89 8.66 -11.14 5.88
CA LYS A 89 7.89 -11.77 4.82
C LYS A 89 6.70 -10.88 4.47
N ILE A 90 6.45 -10.73 3.18
CA ILE A 90 5.33 -9.95 2.65
C ILE A 90 4.66 -10.73 1.52
N GLY A 91 3.49 -10.28 1.08
CA GLY A 91 2.89 -10.72 -0.18
C GLY A 91 2.94 -9.67 -1.27
N LEU A 92 2.82 -10.15 -2.50
CA LEU A 92 2.70 -9.33 -3.69
C LEU A 92 1.64 -9.96 -4.60
N GLN A 93 0.65 -9.18 -5.01
CA GLN A 93 -0.28 -9.50 -6.10
C GLN A 93 -0.36 -8.29 -7.03
N HIS A 94 -0.59 -8.51 -8.32
CA HIS A 94 -0.76 -7.43 -9.29
C HIS A 94 -2.19 -6.94 -9.26
N ILE A 95 -2.39 -5.63 -9.35
CA ILE A 95 -3.72 -5.02 -9.35
C ILE A 95 -3.88 -4.10 -10.55
N THR A 96 -5.03 -4.24 -11.21
CA THR A 96 -5.54 -3.32 -12.22
C THR A 96 -6.89 -2.81 -11.74
N MET A 97 -7.09 -1.50 -11.80
CA MET A 97 -8.38 -0.87 -11.50
C MET A 97 -8.80 -0.02 -12.69
N THR A 98 -10.06 -0.11 -13.09
CA THR A 98 -10.65 0.71 -14.16
C THR A 98 -11.90 1.40 -13.66
N TYR A 99 -12.10 2.67 -14.04
CA TYR A 99 -13.25 3.46 -13.62
C TYR A 99 -13.91 4.15 -14.82
N GLY A 100 -14.81 3.44 -15.50
CA GLY A 100 -15.56 3.94 -16.64
C GLY A 100 -16.56 5.04 -16.25
N VAL A 101 -17.01 5.80 -17.26
CA VAL A 101 -17.99 6.89 -17.08
C VAL A 101 -19.33 6.35 -16.56
N ASP A 102 -19.70 5.13 -16.96
CA ASP A 102 -20.96 4.48 -16.58
C ASP A 102 -20.81 3.59 -15.33
N ASP A 103 -19.60 3.44 -14.78
CA ASP A 103 -19.36 2.63 -13.60
C ASP A 103 -19.82 3.39 -12.35
N ALA A 104 -20.62 2.76 -11.50
CA ALA A 104 -20.96 3.33 -10.19
C ALA A 104 -19.74 3.40 -9.24
N VAL A 105 -18.82 2.44 -9.39
CA VAL A 105 -17.57 2.32 -8.63
C VAL A 105 -16.49 1.68 -9.51
N PRO A 106 -15.19 1.93 -9.26
CA PRO A 106 -14.12 1.28 -9.98
C PRO A 106 -14.20 -0.25 -9.92
N GLN A 107 -13.96 -0.90 -11.07
CA GLN A 107 -13.80 -2.34 -11.16
C GLN A 107 -12.35 -2.72 -10.87
N ILE A 108 -12.14 -3.79 -10.10
CA ILE A 108 -10.81 -4.18 -9.59
C ILE A 108 -10.51 -5.63 -9.96
N TRP A 109 -9.33 -5.85 -10.56
CA TRP A 109 -8.76 -7.18 -10.81
C TRP A 109 -7.45 -7.33 -10.06
N ILE A 110 -7.32 -8.43 -9.32
CA ILE A 110 -6.10 -8.80 -8.61
C ILE A 110 -5.63 -10.16 -9.15
N ASP A 111 -4.42 -10.20 -9.71
CA ASP A 111 -3.88 -11.35 -10.46
C ASP A 111 -4.89 -11.92 -11.50
N GLY A 112 -5.64 -11.03 -12.16
CA GLY A 112 -6.64 -11.38 -13.17
C GLY A 112 -8.01 -11.81 -12.63
N LYS A 113 -8.17 -11.95 -11.30
CA LYS A 113 -9.45 -12.26 -10.66
C LYS A 113 -10.17 -10.97 -10.29
N GLN A 114 -11.44 -10.84 -10.67
CA GLN A 114 -12.25 -9.69 -10.27
C GLN A 114 -12.61 -9.75 -8.78
N ILE A 115 -12.39 -8.66 -8.05
CA ILE A 115 -12.62 -8.56 -6.60
C ILE A 115 -13.55 -7.37 -6.31
N PRO A 116 -14.56 -7.53 -5.43
CA PRO A 116 -15.42 -6.42 -5.00
C PRO A 116 -14.63 -5.29 -4.32
N ILE A 117 -14.94 -4.04 -4.66
CA ILE A 117 -14.25 -2.85 -4.13
C ILE A 117 -14.37 -2.73 -2.61
N GLU A 118 -15.49 -3.15 -2.03
CA GLU A 118 -15.75 -3.11 -0.59
C GLU A 118 -14.72 -3.94 0.17
N ILE A 119 -14.32 -5.08 -0.39
CA ILE A 119 -13.31 -5.97 0.20
C ILE A 119 -11.94 -5.31 0.09
N VAL A 120 -11.59 -4.78 -1.08
CA VAL A 120 -10.28 -4.16 -1.32
C VAL A 120 -10.09 -2.89 -0.49
N ALA A 121 -11.08 -2.01 -0.46
CA ALA A 121 -11.09 -0.78 0.33
C ALA A 121 -10.97 -1.08 1.83
N LYS A 122 -11.80 -2.02 2.33
CA LYS A 122 -11.76 -2.46 3.73
C LYS A 122 -10.37 -2.98 4.11
N ASN A 123 -9.78 -3.85 3.30
CA ASN A 123 -8.46 -4.42 3.56
C ASN A 123 -7.31 -3.42 3.40
N ASP A 124 -7.52 -2.33 2.64
CA ASP A 124 -6.65 -1.15 2.61
C ASP A 124 -6.92 -0.18 3.78
N GLY A 125 -7.89 -0.46 4.65
CA GLY A 125 -8.21 0.36 5.82
C GLY A 125 -8.94 1.66 5.50
N LEU A 126 -9.69 1.69 4.40
CA LEU A 126 -10.47 2.83 3.91
C LEU A 126 -11.95 2.43 3.73
N THR A 127 -12.85 3.43 3.75
CA THR A 127 -14.20 3.24 3.19
C THR A 127 -14.14 3.20 1.66
N VAL A 128 -15.22 2.80 0.99
CA VAL A 128 -15.28 2.78 -0.48
C VAL A 128 -15.08 4.19 -1.03
N GLU A 129 -15.76 5.20 -0.47
CA GLU A 129 -15.69 6.58 -0.93
C GLU A 129 -14.27 7.14 -0.79
N GLN A 130 -13.64 6.92 0.37
CA GLN A 130 -12.26 7.29 0.61
C GLN A 130 -11.31 6.61 -0.37
N PHE A 131 -11.52 5.32 -0.63
CA PHE A 131 -10.70 4.55 -1.55
C PHE A 131 -10.83 5.07 -2.99
N VAL A 132 -12.06 5.27 -3.47
CA VAL A 132 -12.31 5.81 -4.82
C VAL A 132 -11.65 7.17 -4.99
N GLU A 133 -11.85 8.08 -4.04
CA GLU A 133 -11.23 9.40 -4.09
C GLU A 133 -9.69 9.32 -4.02
N TRP A 134 -9.15 8.40 -3.22
CA TRP A 134 -7.71 8.20 -3.08
C TRP A 134 -7.02 7.82 -4.40
N PHE A 135 -7.66 7.01 -5.23
CA PHE A 135 -7.09 6.57 -6.52
C PHE A 135 -7.56 7.39 -7.72
N PHE A 136 -8.78 7.92 -7.68
CA PHE A 136 -9.43 8.51 -8.86
C PHE A 136 -9.92 9.96 -8.66
N GLY A 137 -9.87 10.53 -7.46
CA GLY A 137 -10.44 11.86 -7.16
C GLY A 137 -9.89 13.00 -8.03
N GLU A 138 -8.57 13.07 -8.20
CA GLU A 138 -7.90 14.01 -9.13
C GLU A 138 -7.16 13.30 -10.27
N SER A 139 -7.44 12.00 -10.49
CA SER A 139 -6.71 11.23 -11.49
C SER A 139 -7.07 11.70 -12.90
N LYS A 140 -6.03 11.93 -13.72
CA LYS A 140 -6.19 12.16 -15.17
C LYS A 140 -6.41 10.88 -15.97
N SER A 141 -6.33 9.73 -15.30
CA SER A 141 -6.51 8.41 -15.87
C SER A 141 -7.65 7.70 -15.17
N ASN A 142 -8.50 7.05 -15.95
CA ASN A 142 -9.50 6.11 -15.47
C ASN A 142 -8.94 4.71 -15.22
N VAL A 143 -7.63 4.50 -15.42
CA VAL A 143 -6.95 3.23 -15.18
C VAL A 143 -5.81 3.42 -14.18
N PHE A 144 -5.72 2.51 -13.23
CA PHE A 144 -4.59 2.36 -12.31
C PHE A 144 -3.98 0.96 -12.47
N GLU A 145 -2.65 0.90 -12.55
CA GLU A 145 -1.89 -0.35 -12.54
C GLU A 145 -0.83 -0.32 -11.43
N GLY A 146 -0.75 -1.40 -10.66
CA GLY A 146 0.19 -1.48 -9.56
C GLY A 146 0.23 -2.86 -8.92
N VAL A 147 0.55 -2.86 -7.63
CA VAL A 147 0.62 -4.06 -6.81
C VAL A 147 -0.09 -3.86 -5.48
N VAL A 148 -0.63 -4.95 -4.94
CA VAL A 148 -1.07 -5.08 -3.56
C VAL A 148 0.09 -5.65 -2.76
N LEU A 149 0.60 -4.87 -1.80
CA LEU A 149 1.64 -5.31 -0.86
C LEU A 149 0.97 -5.79 0.43
N HIS A 150 0.95 -7.10 0.63
CA HIS A 150 0.31 -7.71 1.80
C HIS A 150 1.26 -7.73 3.00
N PHE A 151 0.75 -7.26 4.13
CA PHE A 151 1.42 -7.34 5.43
C PHE A 151 1.15 -8.67 6.15
N THR A 152 0.27 -9.51 5.59
CA THR A 152 -0.15 -10.80 6.17
C THR A 152 -0.03 -11.94 5.13
N SER A 153 -0.38 -13.17 5.54
CA SER A 153 -0.45 -14.33 4.65
C SER A 153 -1.67 -14.33 3.72
N PHE A 154 -2.64 -13.44 3.92
CA PHE A 154 -3.85 -13.34 3.10
C PHE A 154 -3.55 -13.02 1.62
N ARG A 155 -4.29 -13.62 0.68
CA ARG A 155 -4.29 -13.31 -0.76
C ARG A 155 -5.72 -13.33 -1.29
N TYR A 156 -5.97 -12.54 -2.32
CA TYR A 156 -7.25 -12.43 -3.02
C TYR A 156 -7.55 -13.61 -3.95
#